data_AF-F4WYC9-F1
#
_entry.id   AF-F4WYC9-F1
#
_cell.length_a   1.000
_cell.length_b   1.000
_cell.length_c   1.000
_cell.angle_alpha   90.00
_cell.angle_beta   90.00
_cell.angle_gamma   90.00
#
_symmetry.space_group_name_H-M   'P 1'
#
loop_
_entity.id
_entity.type
_entity.pdbx_description
1 polymer ?
#
loop_
_entity_poly.entity_id
_entity_poly.type
_entity_poly.pdbx_seq_one_letter_code
_entity_poly.pdbx_strand_id
1 'polypeptide(L)' 'MFVFKFDCEDGSDERFEACKSSCSNDKFQCNNGNCISLLLKCNGIDDCLDGSDERHCLVKSIYL' A
#
# COMPACT_ATOMS: atom_id res chain seq x y z
N MET A 1 -21.71 -3.23 -17.28
CA MET A 1 -20.52 -4.05 -17.59
C MET A 1 -19.30 -3.23 -17.21
N PHE A 2 -18.72 -3.56 -16.06
CA PHE A 2 -17.32 -3.37 -15.63
C PHE A 2 -16.56 -2.14 -16.18
N VAL A 3 -16.52 -1.05 -15.39
CA VAL A 3 -15.34 -0.61 -14.59
C VAL A 3 -14.11 -0.27 -15.45
N PHE A 4 -13.95 1.01 -15.77
CA PHE A 4 -12.71 1.64 -16.21
C PHE A 4 -12.90 3.13 -15.85
N LYS A 5 -12.06 3.84 -15.11
CA LYS A 5 -10.69 3.62 -14.66
C LYS A 5 -10.48 4.66 -13.53
N PHE A 6 -9.80 4.25 -12.48
CA PHE A 6 -9.73 4.95 -11.19
C PHE A 6 -8.60 5.98 -11.22
N ASP A 7 -8.88 7.17 -11.77
CA ASP A 7 -7.95 8.30 -11.82
C ASP A 7 -8.37 9.37 -10.79
N CYS A 8 -7.89 9.24 -9.55
CA CYS A 8 -8.11 10.27 -8.52
C CYS A 8 -7.19 11.49 -8.78
N GLU A 9 -7.56 12.35 -9.73
CA GLU A 9 -7.13 13.77 -9.78
C GLU A 9 -8.13 14.70 -10.49
N ASP A 10 -9.29 14.21 -10.96
CA ASP A 10 -10.41 15.06 -11.43
C ASP A 10 -11.75 14.46 -10.97
N GLY A 11 -12.29 15.02 -9.88
CA GLY A 11 -13.40 14.44 -9.12
C GLY A 11 -14.78 14.76 -9.68
N SER A 12 -15.25 13.97 -10.64
CA SER A 12 -16.59 14.19 -11.22
C SER A 12 -17.63 13.08 -10.97
N ASP A 13 -17.28 11.87 -10.48
CA ASP A 13 -18.28 10.78 -10.38
C ASP A 13 -18.07 9.69 -9.29
N GLU A 14 -17.62 10.05 -8.09
CA GLU A 14 -17.43 9.11 -6.96
C GLU A 14 -18.67 8.91 -6.07
N ARG A 15 -19.52 7.92 -6.37
CA ARG A 15 -20.66 7.55 -5.52
C ARG A 15 -20.24 6.68 -4.32
N PHE A 16 -19.81 7.38 -3.27
CA PHE A 16 -19.95 7.10 -1.82
C PHE A 16 -19.23 5.91 -1.13
N GLU A 17 -18.64 4.92 -1.80
CA GLU A 17 -17.99 3.79 -1.06
C GLU A 17 -16.64 3.29 -1.62
N ALA A 18 -16.00 3.99 -2.56
CA ALA A 18 -14.79 3.50 -3.23
C ALA A 18 -13.52 4.36 -3.07
N CYS A 19 -13.60 5.56 -2.47
CA CYS A 19 -12.40 6.29 -2.01
C CYS A 19 -12.03 5.88 -0.57
N LYS A 20 -12.23 4.60 -0.22
CA LYS A 20 -11.65 4.02 0.98
C LYS A 20 -10.18 3.75 0.69
N SER A 21 -9.35 4.77 0.92
CA SER A 21 -8.16 4.70 1.77
C SER A 21 -7.39 3.37 1.82
N SER A 22 -7.18 2.72 0.69
CA SER A 22 -6.19 1.68 0.51
C SER A 22 -5.35 2.16 -0.65
N CYS A 23 -4.05 2.24 -0.43
CA CYS A 23 -3.08 2.59 -1.44
C CYS A 23 -3.38 1.87 -2.77
N SER A 24 -2.91 2.42 -3.89
CA SER A 24 -3.02 1.77 -5.21
C SER A 24 -2.71 0.26 -5.11
N ASN A 25 -3.33 -0.58 -5.94
CA ASN A 25 -3.20 -2.05 -5.82
C ASN A 25 -1.74 -2.54 -5.74
N ASP A 26 -0.78 -1.78 -6.27
CA ASP A 26 0.65 -2.08 -6.26
C ASP A 26 1.43 -1.48 -5.07
N LYS A 27 0.73 -0.90 -4.08
CA LYS A 27 1.28 -0.20 -2.93
C LYS A 27 0.83 -0.83 -1.60
N PHE A 28 1.73 -0.85 -0.64
CA PHE A 28 1.47 -1.24 0.74
C PHE A 28 1.09 -0.02 1.57
N GLN A 29 0.03 -0.15 2.37
CA GLN A 29 -0.38 0.86 3.33
C GLN A 29 0.31 0.62 4.67
N CYS A 30 1.16 1.56 5.04
CA CYS A 30 1.77 1.65 6.34
C CYS A 30 0.72 1.84 7.43
N ASN A 31 1.06 1.46 8.65
CA ASN A 31 0.18 1.65 9.80
C ASN A 31 0.01 3.15 10.16
N ASN A 32 0.95 3.99 9.74
CA ASN A 32 0.86 5.45 9.80
C ASN A 32 0.01 6.07 8.66
N GLY A 33 -0.59 5.25 7.78
CA GLY A 33 -1.40 5.73 6.64
C GLY A 33 -0.58 6.11 5.39
N ASN A 34 0.75 6.04 5.46
CA ASN A 34 1.62 6.22 4.29
C ASN A 34 1.46 5.07 3.29
N CYS A 35 1.74 5.36 2.02
CA CYS A 35 1.68 4.39 0.92
C CYS A 35 3.05 4.21 0.30
N ILE A 36 3.67 3.06 0.54
CA ILE A 36 4.94 2.67 -0.09
C ILE A 36 4.70 1.63 -1.18
N SER A 37 5.66 1.38 -2.04
CA SER A 37 5.54 0.31 -3.05
C SER A 37 5.50 -1.06 -2.38
N LEU A 38 4.71 -2.01 -2.89
CA LEU A 38 4.69 -3.39 -2.37
C LEU A 38 6.08 -4.05 -2.40
N LEU A 39 6.96 -3.64 -3.31
CA LEU A 39 8.36 -4.09 -3.41
C LEU A 39 9.24 -3.64 -2.24
N LEU A 40 8.84 -2.56 -1.56
CA LEU A 40 9.55 -2.03 -0.40
C LEU A 40 9.12 -2.75 0.89
N LYS A 41 8.01 -3.47 0.87
CA LYS A 41 7.60 -4.27 2.02
C LYS A 41 8.58 -5.43 2.24
N CYS A 42 9.12 -5.57 3.44
CA CYS A 42 10.06 -6.63 3.80
C CYS A 42 11.38 -6.57 3.05
N ASN A 43 11.88 -5.37 2.76
CA ASN A 43 13.15 -5.16 2.08
C ASN A 43 14.34 -4.95 3.06
N GLY A 44 14.08 -4.93 4.37
CA GLY A 44 15.07 -4.67 5.41
C GLY A 44 15.34 -3.18 5.68
N ILE A 45 14.55 -2.28 5.10
CA ILE A 45 14.65 -0.83 5.23
C ILE A 45 13.32 -0.32 5.76
N ASP A 46 13.35 0.61 6.72
CA ASP A 46 12.14 1.29 7.18
C ASP A 46 11.73 2.37 6.16
N ASP A 47 10.86 2.00 5.22
CA ASP A 47 10.28 2.93 4.25
C ASP A 47 8.98 3.56 4.77
N CYS A 48 8.30 2.92 5.74
CA CYS A 48 7.08 3.44 6.31
C CYS A 48 7.26 4.57 7.35
N LEU A 49 8.50 4.87 7.77
CA LEU A 49 8.88 5.78 8.88
C LEU A 49 8.41 5.34 10.27
N ASP A 50 7.53 4.34 10.33
CA ASP A 50 7.08 3.68 11.54
C ASP A 50 7.51 2.19 11.56
N GLY A 51 8.22 1.72 10.54
CA GLY A 51 8.65 0.33 10.36
C GLY A 51 7.52 -0.67 10.20
N SER A 52 6.29 -0.26 9.85
CA SER A 52 5.16 -1.19 9.66
C SER A 52 5.35 -2.18 8.51
N ASP A 53 6.09 -1.78 7.50
CA ASP A 53 6.56 -2.58 6.38
C ASP A 53 7.48 -3.72 6.77
N GLU A 54 8.28 -3.54 7.83
CA GLU A 54 9.29 -4.51 8.29
C GLU A 54 8.87 -5.37 9.50
N ARG A 55 7.75 -5.03 10.17
CA ARG A 55 7.35 -5.65 11.46
C ARG A 55 6.73 -7.05 11.37
N HIS A 56 6.15 -7.43 10.23
CA HIS A 56 5.51 -8.75 10.02
C HIS A 56 6.08 -9.48 8.81
N CYS A 57 7.35 -9.25 8.53
CA CYS A 57 8.08 -10.04 7.58
C CYS A 57 8.34 -11.39 8.23
N LEU A 58 7.76 -12.45 7.66
CA LEU A 58 8.27 -13.78 7.91
C LEU A 58 9.74 -13.70 7.55
N VAL A 59 10.58 -13.59 8.58
CA VAL A 59 12.03 -13.53 8.42
C VAL A 59 12.34 -14.61 7.41
N LYS A 60 12.82 -14.21 6.22
CA LYS A 60 13.48 -15.16 5.35
C LYS A 60 14.73 -15.53 6.14
N SER A 61 14.56 -16.50 7.03
CA SER A 61 15.59 -17.24 7.71
C SER A 61 16.35 -17.99 6.63
N ILE A 62 17.17 -17.25 5.89
CA ILE A 62 18.21 -17.80 5.02
C ILE A 62 19.56 -17.48 5.66
N TYR A 63 19.67 -17.89 6.92
CA TYR A 63 20.88 -18.50 7.42
C TYR A 63 20.60 -20.01 7.57
N LEU A 64 20.51 -20.70 6.42
CA LEU A 64 20.85 -22.11 6.31
C LEU A 64 21.80 -22.24 5.11
#